data_AF-A0A8T5MFL3-F1
#
_entry.id   AF-A0A8T5MFL3-F1
#
_cell.length_a   1.000
_cell.length_b   1.000
_cell.length_c   1.000
_cell.angle_alpha   90.00
_cell.angle_beta   90.00
_cell.angle_gamma   90.00
#
_symmetry.space_group_name_H-M   'P 1'
#
loop_
_entity.id
_entity.type
_entity.pdbx_description
1 polymer ?
#
loop_
_entity_poly.entity_id
_entity_poly.type
_entity_poly.pdbx_seq_one_letter_code
_entity_poly.pdbx_strand_id
1 'polypeptide(L)' 'MKIQKRFIRKHNDKDYYKFVVNIPPMVLKEAGLKYDEEIEIKSEKGKIVLKKKVRDKSC' A
#
# COMPACT_ATOMS: atom_id res chain seq x y z
N MET A 1 10.09 -11.28 -2.04
CA MET A 1 9.71 -10.07 -1.26
C MET A 1 9.17 -10.51 0.09
N LYS A 2 9.34 -9.73 1.16
CA LYS A 2 8.75 -10.02 2.49
C LYS A 2 8.03 -8.79 3.03
N ILE A 3 6.99 -9.02 3.82
CA ILE A 3 6.36 -7.94 4.58
C ILE A 3 7.29 -7.62 5.75
N GLN A 4 7.79 -6.38 5.78
CA GLN A 4 8.64 -5.89 6.85
C GLN A 4 7.78 -5.13 7.85
N LYS A 5 7.84 -5.54 9.12
CA LYS A 5 7.28 -4.78 10.24
C LYS A 5 8.32 -3.77 10.71
N ARG A 6 8.03 -2.48 10.57
CA ARG A 6 8.87 -1.39 11.08
C ARG A 6 8.19 -0.73 12.27
N PHE A 7 8.94 -0.55 13.34
CA PHE A 7 8.50 0.26 14.48
C PHE A 7 8.47 1.74 14.07
N ILE A 8 7.38 2.43 14.39
CA ILE A 8 7.25 3.87 14.13
C ILE A 8 7.58 4.64 15.40
N ARG A 9 6.74 4.45 16.42
CA ARG A 9 6.84 5.13 17.70
C ARG A 9 5.95 4.43 18.72
N LYS A 10 6.27 4.60 19.99
CA LYS A 10 5.38 4.28 21.10
C LYS A 10 4.64 5.56 21.47
N HIS A 11 3.32 5.47 21.60
CA HIS A 11 2.51 6.60 22.08
C HIS A 11 1.59 6.09 23.19
N ASN A 12 1.71 6.69 24.37
CA ASN A 12 1.23 6.17 25.64
C ASN A 12 1.74 4.72 25.82
N ASP A 13 0.85 3.73 25.81
CA ASP A 13 1.18 2.31 25.97
C ASP A 13 0.98 1.46 24.69
N LYS A 14 0.80 2.12 23.54
CA LYS A 14 0.60 1.41 22.26
C LYS A 14 1.82 1.57 21.38
N ASP A 15 2.34 0.44 20.92
CA ASP A 15 3.39 0.38 19.91
C ASP A 15 2.76 0.47 18.52
N TYR A 16 3.13 1.51 17.78
CA TYR A 16 2.66 1.71 16.42
C TYR A 16 3.67 1.13 15.45
N TYR A 17 3.19 0.23 14.59
CA TYR A 17 4.00 -0.41 13.56
C TYR A 17 3.49 -0.05 12.17
N LYS A 18 4.42 0.15 11.25
CA LYS A 18 4.15 0.23 9.81
C LYS A 18 4.55 -1.09 9.17
N PHE A 19 3.74 -1.57 8.23
CA PHE A 19 4.12 -2.66 7.36
C PHE A 19 4.59 -2.10 6.02
N VAL A 20 5.74 -2.56 5.55
CA VAL A 20 6.35 -2.14 4.29
C VAL A 20 6.64 -3.37 3.45
N VAL A 21 6.25 -3.33 2.18
CA VAL A 21 6.62 -4.32 1.18
C VAL A 21 7.36 -3.63 0.05
N ASN A 22 8.47 -4.21 -0.40
CA ASN A 22 9.24 -3.66 -1.50
C ASN A 22 8.66 -4.16 -2.81
N ILE A 23 8.01 -3.29 -3.58
CA ILE A 23 7.45 -3.62 -4.90
C ILE A 23 8.51 -3.34 -5.97
N PRO A 24 8.91 -4.33 -6.78
CA PRO A 24 9.84 -4.13 -7.88
C PRO A 24 9.31 -3.10 -8.89
N PRO A 25 10.17 -2.25 -9.49
CA PRO A 25 9.74 -1.26 -10.47
C PRO A 25 9.02 -1.84 -11.69
N MET A 26 9.38 -3.06 -12.10
CA MET A 26 8.72 -3.77 -13.21
C MET A 26 7.24 -4.02 -12.93
N VAL A 27 6.93 -4.56 -11.74
CA VAL A 27 5.55 -4.84 -11.31
C VAL A 27 4.74 -3.54 -11.18
N LEU A 28 5.36 -2.47 -10.70
CA LEU A 28 4.71 -1.16 -10.59
C LEU A 28 4.30 -0.62 -11.97
N LYS A 29 5.20 -0.75 -12.96
CA LYS A 29 4.97 -0.34 -14.35
C LYS A 29 3.89 -1.19 -15.03
N GLU A 30 3.94 -2.52 -14.87
CA GLU A 30 2.94 -3.44 -15.41
C GLU A 30 1.55 -3.19 -14.84
N ALA A 31 1.45 -2.88 -13.55
CA ALA A 31 0.22 -2.45 -12.90
C ALA A 31 -0.23 -1.03 -13.30
N GLY A 32 0.58 -0.32 -14.09
CA GLY A 32 0.35 1.06 -14.50
C GLY A 32 0.48 2.08 -13.38
N LEU A 33 0.90 1.70 -12.17
CA LEU A 33 0.97 2.55 -10.98
C LEU A 33 2.21 3.46 -11.02
N LYS A 34 2.07 4.69 -10.51
CA LYS A 34 3.19 5.63 -10.36
C LYS A 34 3.46 5.97 -8.91
N TYR A 35 4.65 6.51 -8.66
CA TYR A 35 4.98 7.13 -7.39
C TYR A 35 4.02 8.31 -7.12
N ASP A 36 3.61 8.47 -5.86
CA ASP A 36 2.69 9.52 -5.40
C ASP A 36 1.24 9.45 -5.90
N GLU A 37 0.84 8.35 -6.55
CA GLU A 37 -0.57 8.11 -6.91
C GLU A 37 -1.38 7.59 -5.70
N GLU A 38 -2.60 8.10 -5.53
CA GLU A 38 -3.55 7.52 -4.59
C GLU A 38 -3.98 6.11 -5.04
N ILE A 39 -3.84 5.15 -4.14
CA ILE A 39 -4.22 3.75 -4.35
C ILE A 39 -5.34 3.34 -3.40
N GLU A 40 -6.28 2.56 -3.91
CA GLU A 40 -7.31 1.87 -3.13
C GLU A 40 -6.81 0.46 -2.80
N ILE A 41 -6.98 0.06 -1.54
CA ILE A 41 -6.57 -1.26 -1.04
C ILE A 41 -7.82 -2.09 -0.76
N LYS A 42 -7.90 -3.28 -1.37
CA LYS A 42 -8.94 -4.28 -1.07
C LYS A 42 -8.30 -5.59 -0.62
N SER A 43 -8.92 -6.27 0.34
CA SER A 43 -8.55 -7.61 0.76
C SER A 43 -9.54 -8.63 0.20
N GLU A 44 -9.04 -9.60 -0.55
CA GLU A 44 -9.84 -10.66 -1.18
C GLU A 44 -9.22 -12.02 -0.86
N LYS A 45 -9.86 -12.83 -0.01
CA LYS A 45 -9.49 -14.23 0.32
C LYS A 45 -7.98 -14.54 0.28
N GLY A 46 -7.21 -13.90 1.16
CA GLY A 46 -5.75 -14.12 1.28
C GLY A 46 -4.89 -13.29 0.33
N LYS A 47 -5.47 -12.40 -0.48
CA LYS A 47 -4.78 -11.49 -1.37
C LYS A 47 -5.02 -10.04 -0.96
N ILE A 48 -4.00 -9.20 -1.14
CA ILE A 48 -4.12 -7.74 -1.07
C ILE A 48 -4.09 -7.24 -2.51
N VAL A 49 -5.17 -6.60 -2.93
CA VAL A 49 -5.31 -6.04 -4.28
C VAL A 49 -5.15 -4.53 -4.17
N LEU A 50 -4.13 -4.01 -4.85
CA LEU A 50 -3.88 -2.57 -4.97
C LEU A 50 -4.47 -2.11 -6.31
N LYS A 51 -5.39 -1.16 -6.27
CA LYS A 51 -5.98 -0.55 -7.48
C LYS A 51 -5.71 0.94 -7.48
N LYS A 52 -5.60 1.53 -8.67
CA LYS A 52 -5.63 2.99 -8.79
C LYS A 52 -6.94 3.50 -8.24
N LYS A 53 -6.87 4.51 -7.37
CA LYS A 53 -8.07 5.22 -6.97
C LYS A 53 -8.43 6.17 -8.12
N VAL A 54 -9.40 5.76 -8.93
CA VAL A 54 -10.02 6.66 -9.89
C VAL A 54 -10.76 7.69 -9.04
N ARG A 55 -10.24 8.91 -8.94
CA ARG A 55 -11.08 10.03 -8.55
C ARG A 55 -12.08 10.17 -9.69
N ASP A 56 -13.29 9.64 -9.50
CA ASP A 56 -14.43 10.07 -10.29
C ASP A 56 -14.48 11.60 -10.14
N LYS A 57 -14.06 12.30 -11.20
CA LYS A 57 -14.44 13.69 -11.38
C LYS A 57 -15.94 13.64 -11.69
N SER A 58 -16.76 13.57 -10.64
CA SER A 58 -18.18 13.88 -10.76
C SER A 58 -18.30 15.35 -11.10
N CYS A 59 -18.71 15.60 -12.36
CA CYS A 59 -19.21 16.82 -13.01
C CYS A 59 -18.77 18.19 -12.48
#